data_AF-A0A4Y2QWI9-F1
#
_entry.id   AF-A0A4Y2QWI9-F1
#
_cell.length_a   1.000
_cell.length_b   1.000
_cell.length_c   1.000
_cell.angle_alpha   90.00
_cell.angle_beta   90.00
_cell.angle_gamma   90.00
#
_symmetry.space_group_name_H-M   'P 1'
#
loop_
_entity.id
_entity.type
_entity.pdbx_description
1 polymer ?
#
loop_
_entity_poly.entity_id
_entity_poly.type
_entity_poly.pdbx_seq_one_letter_code
_entity_poly.pdbx_strand_id
1 'polypeptide(L)'
;MVAYKVARKLARLLDSFLRDRSVVLSDGSTWKYNIGVPQGSCMGPVFWLFIIDELSNHDNSNENAYLQACVDDVALLMQATASYHFKEISREIILKLESWAQSFNLRFSPIKSNYIMFKNNSEITHFPGLYLYGNRIVYDQNLKYLGLIFDKNLSFMPHLNLLQPKICKVTEKVRRIPRATCCLKPIIVKEIYLIVLEKIMM
;
A
#
# COMPACT_ATOMS: atom_id res chain seq x y z
N MET A 1 6.28 -16.67 -16.44
CA MET A 1 6.13 -18.12 -16.14
C MET A 1 7.34 -18.97 -16.53
N VAL A 2 8.00 -18.70 -17.67
CA VAL A 2 9.25 -19.38 -18.05
C VAL A 2 10.38 -19.07 -17.05
N ALA A 3 10.46 -17.83 -16.57
CA ALA A 3 11.43 -17.39 -15.56
C ALA A 3 11.36 -18.17 -14.23
N TYR A 4 10.15 -18.55 -13.80
CA TYR A 4 9.91 -19.22 -12.51
C TYR A 4 9.92 -20.75 -12.57
N LYS A 5 10.40 -21.35 -13.68
CA LYS A 5 10.50 -22.82 -13.87
C LYS A 5 9.19 -23.58 -13.56
N VAL A 6 8.04 -22.99 -13.87
CA VAL A 6 6.73 -23.57 -13.57
C VAL A 6 6.47 -24.82 -14.42
N ALA A 7 5.95 -25.89 -13.80
CA ALA A 7 5.57 -27.11 -14.50
C ALA A 7 4.62 -26.84 -15.67
N ARG A 8 4.88 -27.43 -16.84
CA ARG A 8 4.15 -27.14 -18.09
C ARG A 8 2.62 -27.31 -17.98
N LYS A 9 2.16 -28.28 -17.20
CA LYS A 9 0.71 -28.49 -16.96
C LYS A 9 0.08 -27.30 -16.23
N LEU A 10 0.76 -26.80 -15.19
CA LEU A 10 0.31 -25.63 -14.44
C LEU A 10 0.35 -24.37 -15.30
N ALA A 11 1.37 -24.22 -16.15
CA ALA A 11 1.44 -23.12 -17.11
C ALA A 11 0.25 -23.09 -18.07
N ARG A 12 -0.17 -24.25 -18.59
CA ARG A 12 -1.38 -24.34 -19.43
C ARG A 12 -2.65 -24.00 -18.66
N LEU A 13 -2.76 -24.41 -17.40
CA LEU A 13 -3.91 -24.06 -16.57
C LEU A 13 -4.00 -22.55 -16.33
N LEU A 14 -2.87 -21.91 -16.00
CA LEU A 14 -2.82 -20.46 -15.80
C LEU A 14 -3.09 -19.69 -17.09
N ASP A 15 -2.58 -20.16 -18.24
CA ASP A 15 -2.89 -19.57 -19.54
C ASP A 15 -4.39 -19.71 -19.89
N SER A 16 -4.98 -20.89 -19.65
CA SER A 16 -6.42 -21.12 -19.83
C SER A 16 -7.27 -20.26 -18.89
N PHE A 17 -6.82 -19.99 -17.66
CA PHE A 17 -7.50 -19.11 -16.73
C PHE A 17 -7.47 -17.65 -17.18
N LEU A 18 -6.42 -17.26 -17.91
CA LEU A 18 -6.24 -15.87 -18.34
C LEU A 18 -6.90 -15.51 -19.67
N ARG A 19 -7.17 -16.51 -20.53
CA ARG A 19 -7.69 -16.32 -21.89
C ARG A 19 -9.20 -16.47 -22.01
N ASP A 20 -9.75 -15.83 -23.04
CA ASP A 20 -11.12 -15.99 -23.54
C ASP A 20 -12.21 -15.93 -22.46
N ARG A 21 -12.02 -15.04 -21.50
CA ARG A 21 -12.99 -14.86 -20.41
C ARG A 21 -14.11 -13.93 -20.83
N SER A 22 -15.27 -14.20 -20.28
CA SER A 22 -16.44 -13.34 -20.40
C SER A 22 -17.17 -13.23 -19.07
N VAL A 23 -17.82 -12.09 -18.85
CA VAL A 23 -18.72 -11.84 -17.73
C VAL A 23 -20.14 -11.68 -18.27
N VAL A 24 -21.09 -12.28 -17.55
CA VAL A 24 -22.52 -12.09 -17.82
C VAL A 24 -23.00 -10.92 -16.98
N LEU A 25 -23.58 -9.92 -17.62
CA LEU A 25 -24.11 -8.72 -17.00
C LEU A 25 -25.53 -8.97 -16.46
N SER A 26 -26.02 -8.04 -15.65
CA SER A 26 -27.34 -8.13 -14.99
C SER A 26 -28.50 -8.23 -15.99
N ASP A 27 -28.31 -7.71 -17.21
CA ASP A 27 -29.27 -7.74 -18.32
C ASP A 27 -29.18 -9.04 -19.15
N GLY A 28 -28.32 -9.98 -18.76
CA GLY A 28 -28.08 -11.24 -19.45
C GLY A 28 -27.11 -11.14 -20.63
N SER A 29 -26.62 -9.95 -20.97
CA SER A 29 -25.63 -9.78 -22.03
C SER A 29 -24.25 -10.27 -21.59
N THR A 30 -23.42 -10.66 -22.56
CA THR A 30 -22.08 -11.18 -22.31
C THR A 30 -21.02 -10.19 -22.76
N TRP A 31 -20.08 -9.85 -21.89
CA TRP A 31 -18.96 -8.97 -22.20
C TRP A 31 -17.62 -9.71 -22.09
N LYS A 32 -16.79 -9.64 -23.12
CA LYS A 32 -15.44 -10.26 -23.10
C LYS A 32 -14.51 -9.43 -22.22
N TYR A 33 -13.87 -10.08 -21.25
CA TYR A 33 -13.02 -9.44 -20.24
C TYR A 33 -11.66 -10.12 -20.12
N ASN A 34 -10.73 -9.71 -20.99
CA ASN A 34 -9.40 -10.32 -21.12
C ASN A 34 -8.26 -9.47 -20.52
N ILE A 35 -8.56 -8.36 -19.84
CA ILE A 35 -7.56 -7.51 -19.19
C ILE A 35 -7.63 -7.74 -17.68
N GLY A 36 -6.48 -7.89 -17.04
CA GLY A 36 -6.38 -8.13 -15.60
C GLY A 36 -6.91 -9.51 -15.18
N VAL A 37 -7.37 -9.59 -13.93
CA VAL A 37 -7.90 -10.81 -13.32
C VAL A 37 -9.27 -10.51 -12.70
N PRO A 38 -10.25 -11.44 -12.73
CA PRO A 38 -11.53 -11.23 -12.05
C PRO A 38 -11.37 -10.93 -10.56
N GLN A 39 -11.99 -9.85 -10.11
CA GLN A 39 -12.01 -9.49 -8.69
C GLN A 39 -12.73 -10.58 -7.89
N GLY A 40 -12.16 -10.98 -6.76
CA GLY A 40 -12.65 -12.09 -5.94
C GLY A 40 -12.15 -13.46 -6.37
N SER A 41 -11.38 -13.58 -7.46
CA SER A 41 -10.66 -14.82 -7.75
C SER A 41 -9.48 -15.01 -6.78
N CYS A 42 -9.26 -16.26 -6.36
CA CYS A 42 -8.13 -16.62 -5.50
C CYS A 42 -6.76 -16.43 -6.20
N MET A 43 -6.74 -16.47 -7.53
CA MET A 43 -5.52 -16.36 -8.33
C MET A 43 -5.08 -14.91 -8.57
N GLY A 44 -5.98 -13.92 -8.49
CA GLY A 44 -5.65 -12.52 -8.68
C GLY A 44 -4.48 -12.04 -7.81
N PRO A 45 -4.55 -12.21 -6.47
CA PRO A 45 -3.46 -11.85 -5.57
C PRO A 45 -2.14 -12.56 -5.90
N VAL A 46 -2.19 -13.84 -6.29
CA VAL A 46 -0.99 -14.61 -6.65
C VAL A 46 -0.32 -14.06 -7.91
N PHE A 47 -1.10 -13.72 -8.93
CA PHE A 47 -0.55 -13.10 -10.13
C PHE A 47 0.03 -11.72 -9.85
N TRP A 48 -0.63 -10.94 -8.99
CA TRP A 48 -0.11 -9.65 -8.56
C TRP A 48 1.23 -9.79 -7.83
N LEU A 49 1.38 -10.80 -6.97
CA LEU A 49 2.64 -11.09 -6.29
C LEU A 49 3.79 -11.34 -7.28
N PHE A 50 3.56 -12.04 -8.39
CA PHE A 50 4.62 -12.22 -9.40
C PHE A 50 5.03 -10.91 -10.08
N ILE A 51 4.09 -10.01 -10.30
CA ILE A 51 4.38 -8.70 -10.92
C ILE A 51 5.15 -7.82 -9.94
N ILE A 52 4.69 -7.73 -8.70
CA ILE A 52 5.28 -6.86 -7.69
C ILE A 52 6.62 -7.39 -7.16
N ASP A 53 6.86 -8.70 -7.19
CA ASP A 53 8.15 -9.32 -6.88
C ASP A 53 9.25 -8.85 -7.85
N GLU A 54 8.92 -8.64 -9.14
CA GLU A 54 9.87 -8.07 -10.10
C GLU A 54 10.27 -6.65 -9.72
N LEU A 55 9.36 -5.85 -9.17
CA LEU A 55 9.64 -4.51 -8.67
C LEU A 55 10.62 -4.53 -7.49
N SER A 56 10.38 -5.41 -6.52
CA SER A 56 11.22 -5.53 -5.32
C SER A 56 12.63 -6.05 -5.63
N ASN A 57 12.79 -6.89 -6.65
CA ASN A 57 14.08 -7.40 -7.07
C ASN A 57 14.93 -6.37 -7.85
N HIS A 58 14.34 -5.25 -8.27
CA HIS A 58 14.98 -4.30 -9.18
C HIS A 58 15.90 -3.26 -8.52
N ASP A 59 15.97 -3.16 -7.18
CA ASP A 59 16.65 -2.01 -6.53
C ASP A 59 17.43 -2.31 -5.23
N ASN A 60 17.89 -3.54 -5.02
CA ASN A 60 18.72 -3.88 -3.85
C ASN A 60 20.16 -3.30 -3.88
N SER A 61 20.52 -2.50 -4.89
CA SER A 61 21.89 -1.97 -5.05
C SER A 61 22.10 -0.55 -4.52
N ASN A 62 21.04 0.19 -4.19
CA ASN A 62 21.17 1.57 -3.72
C ASN A 62 20.99 1.66 -2.20
N GLU A 63 22.09 1.79 -1.45
CA GLU A 63 22.08 1.89 0.02
C GLU A 63 21.25 3.08 0.54
N ASN A 64 21.01 4.09 -0.29
CA ASN A 64 20.28 5.30 0.06
C ASN A 64 18.79 5.25 -0.24
N ALA A 65 18.27 4.12 -0.74
CA ALA A 65 16.87 3.95 -1.07
C ALA A 65 16.34 2.59 -0.63
N TYR A 66 15.11 2.57 -0.15
CA TYR A 66 14.39 1.37 0.22
C TYR A 66 12.99 1.42 -0.38
N LEU A 67 12.65 0.40 -1.16
CA LEU A 67 11.36 0.28 -1.84
C LEU A 67 10.54 -0.82 -1.18
N GLN A 68 9.36 -0.45 -0.69
CA GLN A 68 8.37 -1.37 -0.15
C GLN A 68 7.12 -1.33 -1.01
N ALA A 69 6.66 -2.49 -1.46
CA ALA A 69 5.35 -2.63 -2.08
C ALA A 69 4.42 -3.43 -1.17
N CYS A 70 3.16 -3.02 -1.09
CA CYS A 70 2.11 -3.71 -0.37
C CYS A 70 0.82 -3.64 -1.19
N VAL A 71 0.47 -4.77 -1.83
CA VAL A 71 -0.64 -4.82 -2.80
C VAL A 71 -0.45 -3.69 -3.83
N ASP A 72 -1.38 -2.74 -3.91
CA ASP A 72 -1.36 -1.66 -4.90
C ASP A 72 -0.57 -0.42 -4.43
N ASP A 73 -0.20 -0.35 -3.15
CA ASP A 73 0.53 0.77 -2.57
C ASP A 73 2.04 0.52 -2.63
N VAL A 74 2.79 1.51 -3.13
CA VAL A 74 4.26 1.48 -3.19
C VAL A 74 4.80 2.65 -2.38
N ALA A 75 5.65 2.35 -1.39
CA ALA A 75 6.37 3.31 -0.59
C ALA A 75 7.85 3.29 -0.95
N LEU A 76 8.38 4.47 -1.26
CA LEU A 76 9.81 4.69 -1.51
C LEU A 76 10.38 5.55 -0.39
N LEU A 77 11.27 4.96 0.40
CA LEU A 77 12.05 5.65 1.42
C LEU A 77 13.41 5.99 0.82
N MET A 78 13.84 7.25 0.96
CA MET A 78 15.14 7.71 0.45
C MET A 78 15.85 8.55 1.51
N GLN A 79 17.17 8.45 1.54
CA GLN A 79 18.04 9.23 2.40
C GLN A 79 19.06 10.00 1.56
N ALA A 80 19.30 11.26 1.92
CA ALA A 80 20.39 12.05 1.37
C ALA A 80 20.81 13.13 2.37
N THR A 81 22.07 13.52 2.33
CA THR A 81 22.64 14.58 3.18
C THR A 81 22.34 15.98 2.66
N ALA A 82 21.99 16.12 1.39
CA ALA A 82 21.67 17.40 0.77
C ALA A 82 20.48 17.31 -0.20
N SER A 83 19.72 18.40 -0.31
CA SER A 83 18.49 18.47 -1.11
C SER A 83 18.73 18.29 -2.61
N TYR A 84 19.89 18.72 -3.14
CA TYR A 84 20.24 18.53 -4.55
C TYR A 84 20.57 17.07 -4.86
N HIS A 85 21.33 16.39 -3.99
CA HIS A 85 21.57 14.94 -4.10
C HIS A 85 20.27 14.15 -4.00
N PHE A 86 19.39 14.51 -3.08
CA PHE A 86 18.06 13.90 -2.96
C PHE A 86 17.27 14.00 -4.26
N LYS A 87 17.27 15.18 -4.89
CA LYS A 87 16.55 15.41 -6.16
C LYS A 87 17.09 14.54 -7.29
N GLU A 88 18.41 14.33 -7.36
CA GLU A 88 19.01 13.51 -8.41
C GLU A 88 18.71 12.02 -8.20
N ILE A 89 18.93 11.53 -6.98
CA ILE A 89 18.66 10.12 -6.61
C ILE A 89 17.18 9.80 -6.82
N SER A 90 16.28 10.67 -6.35
CA SER A 90 14.84 10.48 -6.52
C SER A 90 14.42 10.48 -7.99
N ARG A 91 15.02 11.33 -8.83
CA ARG A 91 14.74 11.33 -10.27
C ARG A 91 15.11 10.00 -10.91
N GLU A 92 16.30 9.49 -10.63
CA GLU A 92 16.77 8.22 -11.19
C GLU A 92 15.84 7.07 -10.79
N ILE A 93 15.51 6.96 -9.50
CA ILE A 93 14.65 5.89 -8.99
C ILE A 93 13.24 6.01 -9.54
N ILE A 94 12.64 7.20 -9.56
CA ILE A 94 11.30 7.39 -10.10
C ILE A 94 11.25 7.01 -11.59
N LEU A 95 12.26 7.36 -12.39
CA LEU A 95 12.32 6.94 -13.81
C LEU A 95 12.41 5.42 -13.97
N LYS A 96 13.13 4.72 -13.09
CA LYS A 96 13.15 3.25 -13.07
C LYS A 96 11.76 2.68 -12.74
N LEU A 97 11.08 3.23 -11.73
CA LEU A 97 9.72 2.85 -11.37
C LEU A 97 8.74 3.09 -12.53
N GLU A 98 8.83 4.24 -13.21
CA GLU A 98 8.01 4.56 -14.38
C GLU A 98 8.23 3.55 -15.51
N SER A 99 9.48 3.19 -15.78
CA SER A 99 9.86 2.22 -16.81
C SER A 99 9.36 0.82 -16.48
N TRP A 100 9.48 0.39 -15.21
CA TRP A 100 8.90 -0.86 -14.73
C TRP A 100 7.37 -0.88 -14.86
N ALA A 101 6.69 0.19 -14.44
CA ALA A 101 5.23 0.25 -14.57
C ALA A 101 4.83 0.13 -16.05
N GLN A 102 5.54 0.80 -16.94
CA GLN A 102 5.30 0.72 -18.38
C GLN A 102 5.54 -0.69 -18.95
N SER A 103 6.57 -1.42 -18.51
CA SER A 103 6.84 -2.79 -18.99
C SER A 103 5.69 -3.76 -18.67
N PHE A 104 4.98 -3.51 -17.57
CA PHE A 104 3.81 -4.27 -17.14
C PHE A 104 2.46 -3.70 -17.60
N ASN A 105 2.45 -2.66 -18.45
CA ASN A 105 1.25 -1.90 -18.82
C ASN A 105 0.47 -1.34 -17.61
N LEU A 106 1.19 -1.00 -16.55
CA LEU A 106 0.70 -0.34 -15.36
C LEU A 106 1.03 1.16 -15.41
N ARG A 107 0.35 1.93 -14.56
CA ARG A 107 0.64 3.36 -14.41
C ARG A 107 0.38 3.80 -12.97
N PHE A 108 1.39 4.39 -12.34
CA PHE A 108 1.18 5.03 -11.05
C PHE A 108 0.26 6.25 -11.19
N SER A 109 -0.47 6.59 -10.13
CA SER A 109 -1.42 7.70 -10.14
C SER A 109 -0.78 8.96 -9.52
N PRO A 110 -0.36 9.97 -10.31
CA PRO A 110 0.31 11.16 -9.77
C PRO A 110 -0.54 11.93 -8.75
N ILE A 111 -1.87 11.90 -8.92
CA ILE A 111 -2.83 12.57 -8.03
C ILE A 111 -2.87 11.90 -6.64
N LYS A 112 -2.59 10.59 -6.57
CA LYS A 112 -2.61 9.81 -5.33
C LYS A 112 -1.22 9.72 -4.69
N SER A 113 -0.17 10.09 -5.43
CA SER A 113 1.20 10.11 -4.94
C SER A 113 1.49 11.42 -4.23
N ASN A 114 1.92 11.31 -2.99
CA ASN A 114 2.45 12.40 -2.18
C ASN A 114 3.74 11.94 -1.49
N TYR A 115 4.49 12.89 -0.95
CA TYR A 115 5.68 12.60 -0.18
C TYR A 115 5.77 13.49 1.06
N ILE A 116 6.47 12.98 2.04
CA ILE A 116 6.82 13.66 3.28
C ILE A 116 8.33 13.61 3.47
N MET A 117 8.88 14.58 4.20
CA MET A 117 10.28 14.59 4.57
C MET A 117 10.40 14.61 6.09
N PHE A 118 11.26 13.73 6.61
CA PHE A 118 11.60 13.66 8.02
C PHE A 118 12.92 14.37 8.26
N LYS A 119 12.98 15.19 9.31
CA LYS A 119 14.21 15.89 9.72
C LYS A 119 15.11 14.91 10.46
N ASN A 120 16.40 14.88 10.12
CA ASN A 120 17.43 14.19 10.91
C ASN A 120 18.39 15.23 11.50
N ASN A 121 18.18 15.59 12.78
CA ASN A 121 18.99 16.53 13.58
C ASN A 121 19.20 17.97 13.04
N SER A 122 18.66 18.30 11.87
CA SER A 122 18.84 19.60 11.21
C SER A 122 17.54 20.12 10.60
N GLU A 123 17.43 21.44 10.46
CA GLU A 123 16.28 22.04 9.77
C GLU A 123 16.38 21.81 8.26
N ILE A 124 15.30 21.29 7.67
CA ILE A 124 15.13 21.25 6.23
C ILE A 124 14.97 22.69 5.73
N THR A 125 15.97 23.17 5.01
CA THR A 125 15.99 24.52 4.42
C THR A 125 15.34 24.56 3.04
N HIS A 126 15.28 23.43 2.34
CA HIS A 126 14.74 23.35 0.99
C HIS A 126 14.01 22.02 0.74
N PHE A 127 12.79 22.10 0.23
CA PHE A 127 11.99 20.95 -0.19
C PHE A 127 12.21 20.68 -1.68
N PRO A 128 12.96 19.64 -2.06
CA PRO A 128 13.17 19.30 -3.46
C PRO A 128 11.83 18.93 -4.12
N GLY A 129 11.59 19.45 -5.33
CA GLY A 129 10.44 19.04 -6.13
C GLY A 129 10.68 17.66 -6.74
N LEU A 130 9.81 16.72 -6.42
CA LEU A 130 9.76 15.38 -7.02
C LEU A 130 8.74 15.35 -8.16
N TYR A 131 8.99 14.53 -9.19
CA TYR A 131 8.15 14.48 -10.38
C TYR A 131 7.88 13.03 -10.80
N LEU A 132 6.61 12.72 -11.09
CA LEU A 132 6.13 11.44 -11.58
C LEU A 132 5.36 11.65 -12.89
N TYR A 133 5.83 11.05 -13.97
CA TYR A 133 5.40 11.27 -15.35
C TYR A 133 5.36 12.77 -15.71
N GLY A 134 6.36 13.52 -15.26
CA GLY A 134 6.44 14.97 -15.41
C GLY A 134 5.52 15.80 -14.50
N ASN A 135 4.64 15.17 -13.71
CA ASN A 135 3.77 15.87 -12.76
C ASN A 135 4.47 16.01 -11.41
N ARG A 136 4.43 17.19 -10.81
CA ARG A 136 5.03 17.40 -9.49
C ARG A 136 4.25 16.62 -8.43
N ILE A 137 4.93 15.75 -7.70
CA ILE A 137 4.38 15.02 -6.54
C ILE A 137 4.14 16.04 -5.42
N VAL A 138 2.98 15.95 -4.77
CA VAL A 138 2.59 16.88 -3.70
C VAL A 138 3.40 16.60 -2.43
N TYR A 139 3.99 17.64 -1.87
CA TYR A 139 4.53 17.60 -0.52
C TYR A 139 3.39 17.75 0.50
N ASP A 140 3.30 16.82 1.44
CA ASP A 140 2.33 16.87 2.54
C ASP A 140 3.05 16.76 3.89
N GLN A 141 2.51 17.43 4.91
CA GLN A 141 2.97 17.28 6.28
C GLN A 141 2.40 16.03 6.95
N ASN A 142 1.36 15.42 6.36
CA ASN A 142 0.77 14.17 6.80
C ASN A 142 0.70 13.18 5.64
N LEU A 143 1.39 12.04 5.75
CA LEU A 143 1.37 10.98 4.77
C LEU A 143 0.52 9.82 5.28
N LYS A 144 -0.52 9.43 4.53
CA LYS A 144 -1.28 8.22 4.82
C LYS A 144 -0.67 7.04 4.09
N TYR A 145 -0.33 5.97 4.82
CA TYR A 145 0.18 4.72 4.25
C TYR A 145 -0.35 3.53 5.04
N LEU A 146 -0.98 2.57 4.35
CA LEU A 146 -1.58 1.36 4.94
C LEU A 146 -2.49 1.59 6.17
N GLY A 147 -3.23 2.71 6.19
CA GLY A 147 -4.14 3.06 7.29
C GLY A 147 -3.51 3.93 8.38
N LEU A 148 -2.18 3.97 8.46
CA LEU A 148 -1.44 4.85 9.37
C LEU A 148 -1.26 6.24 8.76
N ILE A 149 -1.20 7.25 9.62
CA ILE A 149 -0.91 8.64 9.21
C ILE A 149 0.39 9.06 9.89
N PHE A 150 1.41 9.31 9.07
CA PHE A 150 2.72 9.78 9.49
C PHE A 150 2.77 11.30 9.38
N ASP A 151 3.13 11.97 10.46
CA ASP A 151 3.44 13.40 10.44
C ASP A 151 4.95 13.63 10.33
N LYS A 152 5.34 14.86 9.95
CA LYS A 152 6.75 15.23 9.72
C LYS A 152 7.67 14.99 10.93
N ASN A 153 7.13 14.93 12.15
CA ASN A 153 7.88 14.70 13.38
C ASN A 153 7.79 13.25 13.86
N LEU A 154 7.13 12.36 13.11
CA LEU A 154 6.84 10.97 13.51
C LEU A 154 6.18 10.87 14.89
N SER A 155 5.38 11.88 15.26
CA SER A 155 4.66 11.92 16.53
C SER A 155 3.41 11.03 16.53
N PHE A 156 2.88 10.70 15.35
CA PHE A 156 1.61 10.01 15.12
C PHE A 156 0.40 10.72 15.76
N MET A 157 0.55 11.96 16.23
CA MET A 157 -0.52 12.70 16.89
C MET A 157 -1.73 12.92 15.99
N PRO A 158 -1.60 13.28 14.70
CA PRO A 158 -2.75 13.39 13.81
C PRO A 158 -3.52 12.07 13.67
N HIS A 159 -2.81 10.95 13.61
CA HIS A 159 -3.41 9.62 13.55
C HIS A 159 -4.18 9.31 14.84
N LEU A 160 -3.55 9.50 16.01
CA LEU A 160 -4.16 9.25 17.31
C LEU A 160 -5.40 10.13 17.55
N ASN A 161 -5.35 11.40 17.17
CA ASN A 161 -6.50 12.32 17.27
C ASN A 161 -7.68 11.87 16.41
N LEU A 162 -7.44 11.26 15.26
CA LEU A 162 -8.48 10.69 14.40
C LEU A 162 -9.05 9.38 14.96
N LEU A 163 -8.24 8.58 15.65
CA LEU A 163 -8.66 7.32 16.26
C LEU A 163 -9.36 7.50 17.61
N GLN A 164 -8.94 8.47 18.41
CA GLN A 164 -9.46 8.73 19.76
C GLN A 164 -11.00 8.70 19.84
N PRO A 165 -11.78 9.44 19.02
CA PRO A 165 -13.23 9.40 19.12
C PRO A 165 -13.83 8.03 18.77
N LYS A 166 -13.21 7.27 17.86
CA LYS A 166 -13.65 5.92 17.49
C LYS A 166 -13.39 4.94 18.64
N ILE A 167 -12.19 5.00 19.22
CA ILE A 167 -11.77 4.19 20.37
C ILE A 167 -12.67 4.48 21.57
N CYS A 168 -12.93 5.75 21.90
CA CYS A 168 -13.83 6.12 22.99
C CYS A 168 -15.24 5.56 22.77
N LYS A 169 -15.82 5.72 21.57
CA LYS A 169 -17.16 5.18 21.24
C LYS A 169 -17.24 3.66 21.40
N VAL A 170 -16.22 2.95 20.93
CA VAL A 170 -16.15 1.48 21.03
C VAL A 170 -15.94 1.05 22.49
N THR A 171 -15.07 1.73 23.22
CA THR A 171 -14.82 1.46 24.64
C THR A 171 -16.09 1.63 25.46
N GLU A 172 -16.88 2.68 25.21
CA GLU A 172 -18.17 2.87 25.85
C GLU A 172 -19.19 1.78 25.51
N LYS A 173 -19.21 1.28 24.27
CA LYS A 173 -20.04 0.13 23.89
C LYS A 173 -19.59 -1.15 24.62
N VAL A 174 -18.30 -1.43 24.63
CA VAL A 174 -17.73 -2.62 25.32
C VAL A 174 -18.00 -2.54 26.82
N ARG A 175 -17.89 -1.37 27.45
CA ARG A 175 -18.22 -1.15 28.88
C ARG A 175 -19.68 -1.46 29.22
N ARG A 176 -20.61 -1.30 28.27
CA ARG A 176 -22.04 -1.60 28.48
C ARG A 176 -22.34 -3.10 28.45
N ILE A 177 -21.54 -3.90 27.75
CA ILE A 177 -21.78 -5.34 27.59
C ILE A 177 -21.74 -6.08 28.94
N PRO A 178 -20.70 -5.96 29.79
CA PRO A 178 -20.69 -6.59 31.11
C PRO A 178 -21.80 -6.09 32.04
N ARG A 179 -22.23 -4.82 31.88
CA ARG A 179 -23.31 -4.25 32.69
C ARG A 179 -24.69 -4.80 32.31
N ALA A 180 -24.91 -5.10 31.04
CA ALA A 180 -26.17 -5.67 30.54
C ALA A 180 -26.22 -7.20 30.69
N THR A 181 -25.06 -7.87 30.63
CA THR A 181 -24.92 -9.32 30.78
C THR A 181 -24.15 -9.60 32.07
N CYS A 182 -24.87 -9.72 33.17
CA CYS A 182 -24.35 -9.95 34.53
C CYS A 182 -23.45 -11.20 34.68
N CYS A 183 -23.28 -12.00 33.62
CA CYS A 183 -22.66 -13.33 33.64
C CYS A 183 -21.41 -13.46 32.74
N LEU A 184 -20.91 -12.40 32.11
CA LEU A 184 -19.70 -12.49 31.27
C LEU A 184 -18.44 -12.57 32.14
N LYS A 185 -17.65 -13.65 31.94
CA LYS A 185 -16.36 -13.81 32.62
C LYS A 185 -15.39 -12.69 32.19
N PRO A 186 -14.59 -12.12 33.11
CA PRO A 186 -13.63 -11.05 32.80
C PRO A 186 -12.66 -11.38 31.65
N ILE A 187 -12.33 -12.67 31.47
CA ILE A 187 -11.47 -13.14 30.38
C ILE A 187 -12.07 -12.88 29.00
N ILE A 188 -13.38 -13.10 28.83
CA ILE A 188 -14.08 -12.88 27.56
C ILE A 188 -14.17 -11.37 27.27
N VAL A 189 -14.37 -10.55 28.32
CA VAL A 189 -14.39 -9.08 28.18
C VAL A 189 -13.02 -8.55 27.77
N LYS A 190 -11.93 -9.09 28.35
CA LYS A 190 -10.56 -8.77 27.96
C LYS A 190 -10.27 -9.17 26.52
N GLU A 191 -10.74 -10.34 26.10
CA GLU A 191 -10.58 -10.84 24.73
C GLU A 191 -11.33 -9.97 23.72
N ILE A 192 -12.57 -9.59 24.02
CA ILE A 192 -13.35 -8.63 23.21
C ILE A 192 -12.63 -7.27 23.14
N TYR A 193 -12.10 -6.79 24.27
CA TYR A 193 -11.35 -5.54 24.32
C TYR A 193 -10.13 -5.57 23.40
N LEU A 194 -9.30 -6.63 23.50
CA LEU A 194 -8.11 -6.80 22.67
C LEU A 194 -8.48 -6.91 21.19
N ILE A 195 -9.38 -7.84 20.83
CA ILE A 195 -9.75 -8.07 19.43
C ILE A 195 -10.33 -6.81 18.77
N VAL A 196 -11.14 -6.04 19.49
CA VAL A 196 -11.82 -4.89 18.90
C VAL A 196 -10.93 -3.65 18.89
N LEU A 197 -10.25 -3.33 19.98
CA LEU A 197 -9.46 -2.09 20.07
C LEU A 197 -8.11 -2.19 19.39
N GLU A 198 -7.43 -3.33 19.49
CA GLU A 198 -6.12 -3.53 18.84
C GLU A 198 -6.27 -3.44 17.31
N LYS A 199 -7.38 -3.95 16.75
CA LYS A 199 -7.71 -3.83 15.32
C LYS A 199 -8.16 -2.43 14.87
N ILE A 200 -8.47 -1.52 15.80
CA ILE A 200 -8.82 -0.13 15.48
C ILE A 200 -7.58 0.76 15.57
N MET A 201 -6.58 0.34 16.35
CA MET A 201 -5.32 1.05 16.52
C MET A 201 -4.30 0.77 15.40
N MET A 202 -4.41 -0.37 14.71
CA MET A 202 -3.70 -0.71 13.47
C MET A 202 -4.53 -0.35 12.25
#